data_AF-A0A2H6EI29-F1
#
_entry.id   AF-A0A2H6EI29-F1
#
_cell.length_a   1.000
_cell.length_b   1.000
_cell.length_c   1.000
_cell.angle_alpha   90.00
_cell.angle_beta   90.00
_cell.angle_gamma   90.00
#
_symmetry.space_group_name_H-M   'P 1'
#
loop_
_entity.id
_entity.type
_entity.pdbx_description
1 polymer ?
#
loop_
_entity_poly.entity_id
_entity_poly.type
_entity_poly.pdbx_seq_one_letter_code
_entity_poly.pdbx_strand_id
1 'polypeptide(L)'
;MYCKECGYQNEPDAKFCNNCGNPMSSGLGSNQYQAPPPSPAVQSTMSSPPPMQNNSGHGKLASLPPQLQGWNWGAFFLTWIWGIGNNTWIAFLTWIPLVNFVMIFVLGAKGNEWAWQNKYWQGIEHFKRVQKLWAIWGFVLFLIGILFAVIIIVVAAAAVNSNYRY
;
A
#
# COMPACT_ATOMS: atom_id res chain seq x y z
N MET A 1 -25.00 -5.59 -15.25
CA MET A 1 -24.96 -6.95 -14.65
C MET A 1 -23.68 -7.14 -13.84
N TYR A 2 -23.68 -7.97 -12.79
CA TYR A 2 -22.47 -8.22 -11.99
C TYR A 2 -21.71 -9.44 -12.53
N CYS A 3 -20.37 -9.34 -12.57
CA CYS A 3 -19.51 -10.46 -12.95
C CYS A 3 -19.57 -11.56 -11.89
N LYS A 4 -19.84 -12.81 -12.28
CA LYS A 4 -19.90 -13.95 -11.34
C LYS A 4 -18.54 -14.33 -10.74
N GLU A 5 -17.45 -13.98 -11.42
CA GLU A 5 -16.09 -14.33 -11.02
C GLU A 5 -15.45 -13.31 -10.07
N CYS A 6 -15.70 -12.01 -10.28
CA CYS A 6 -15.07 -10.95 -9.48
C CYS A 6 -16.03 -9.93 -8.86
N GLY A 7 -17.34 -10.03 -9.12
CA GLY A 7 -18.35 -9.13 -8.55
C GLY A 7 -18.40 -7.71 -9.14
N TYR A 8 -17.56 -7.38 -10.14
CA TYR A 8 -17.55 -6.04 -10.75
C TYR A 8 -18.85 -5.74 -11.52
N GLN A 9 -19.38 -4.53 -11.39
CA GLN A 9 -20.57 -4.08 -12.12
C GLN A 9 -20.19 -3.69 -13.55
N ASN A 10 -20.78 -4.37 -14.52
CA ASN A 10 -20.60 -4.13 -15.94
C ASN A 10 -21.90 -3.64 -16.57
N GLU A 11 -21.79 -3.01 -17.74
CA GLU A 11 -22.96 -2.64 -18.56
C GLU A 11 -23.75 -3.90 -18.97
N PRO A 12 -25.07 -3.79 -19.19
CA PRO A 12 -25.93 -4.95 -19.48
C PRO A 12 -25.56 -5.73 -20.75
N ASP A 13 -24.86 -5.12 -21.69
CA ASP A 13 -24.45 -5.65 -23.00
C ASP A 13 -22.95 -5.96 -23.08
N ALA A 14 -22.21 -5.79 -21.98
CA ALA A 14 -20.79 -6.07 -21.92
C ALA A 14 -20.50 -7.55 -22.27
N LYS A 15 -19.66 -7.79 -23.27
CA LYS A 15 -19.22 -9.15 -23.69
C LYS A 15 -18.15 -9.74 -22.78
N PHE A 16 -17.37 -8.89 -22.13
CA PHE A 16 -16.30 -9.26 -21.20
C PHE A 16 -16.38 -8.37 -19.95
N CYS A 17 -15.91 -8.89 -18.82
CA CYS A 17 -15.81 -8.10 -17.60
C CYS A 17 -14.68 -7.07 -17.73
N ASN A 18 -15.00 -5.78 -17.53
CA ASN A 18 -14.04 -4.67 -17.62
C ASN A 18 -12.94 -4.70 -16.55
N ASN A 19 -13.08 -5.55 -15.52
CA ASN A 19 -12.10 -5.68 -14.45
C ASN A 19 -11.19 -6.92 -14.60
N CYS A 20 -11.77 -8.11 -14.81
CA CYS A 20 -11.01 -9.37 -14.83
C CYS A 20 -10.87 -10.02 -16.21
N GLY A 21 -11.53 -9.48 -17.25
CA GLY A 21 -11.44 -10.00 -18.62
C GLY A 21 -12.22 -11.29 -18.90
N ASN A 22 -12.87 -11.89 -17.89
CA ASN A 22 -13.68 -13.09 -18.10
C ASN A 22 -14.91 -12.80 -18.99
N PRO A 23 -15.32 -13.74 -19.86
CA PRO A 23 -16.47 -13.57 -20.74
C PRO A 23 -17.76 -13.47 -19.94
N MET A 24 -18.65 -12.61 -20.40
CA MET A 24 -19.98 -12.40 -19.83
C MET A 24 -20.95 -13.31 -20.57
N SER A 25 -21.71 -14.13 -19.85
CA SER A 25 -22.66 -15.04 -20.47
C SER A 25 -23.81 -14.25 -21.10
N SER A 26 -23.73 -14.00 -22.40
CA SER A 26 -24.80 -13.43 -23.20
C SER A 26 -25.81 -14.53 -23.55
N GLY A 27 -26.98 -14.50 -22.95
CA GLY A 27 -28.08 -15.40 -23.33
C GLY A 27 -29.34 -15.10 -22.54
N LEU A 28 -30.36 -14.59 -23.23
CA LEU A 28 -31.71 -14.42 -22.72
C LEU A 28 -32.21 -15.73 -22.09
N GLY A 29 -32.55 -15.67 -20.81
CA GLY A 29 -33.39 -16.63 -20.13
C GLY A 29 -34.40 -15.84 -19.32
N SER A 30 -35.60 -15.69 -19.86
CA SER A 30 -36.79 -15.21 -19.18
C SER A 30 -37.12 -16.12 -17.99
N ASN A 31 -36.50 -15.90 -16.84
CA ASN A 31 -37.03 -16.39 -15.59
C ASN A 31 -37.90 -15.28 -15.01
N GLN A 32 -39.20 -15.58 -15.00
CA GLN A 32 -40.24 -14.87 -14.30
C GLN A 32 -39.73 -14.44 -12.92
N TYR A 33 -39.65 -13.12 -12.68
CA TYR A 33 -39.63 -12.61 -11.32
C TYR A 33 -41.04 -12.84 -10.73
N GLN A 34 -41.28 -14.01 -10.14
CA GLN A 34 -42.25 -14.08 -9.05
C GLN A 34 -41.64 -13.31 -7.89
N ALA A 35 -42.33 -12.29 -7.40
CA ALA A 35 -41.99 -11.70 -6.12
C ALA A 35 -41.95 -12.83 -5.08
N PRO A 36 -40.88 -12.96 -4.27
CA PRO A 36 -40.92 -13.88 -3.15
C PRO A 36 -42.13 -13.55 -2.26
N PRO A 37 -42.81 -14.56 -1.67
CA PRO A 37 -43.87 -14.30 -0.69
C PRO A 37 -43.33 -13.34 0.39
N PRO A 38 -44.18 -12.48 0.98
CA PRO A 38 -43.73 -11.55 2.02
C PRO A 38 -42.99 -12.34 3.10
N SER A 39 -41.67 -12.13 3.14
CA SER A 39 -40.81 -12.80 4.10
C SER A 39 -41.26 -12.35 5.50
N PRO A 40 -41.39 -13.26 6.48
CA PRO A 40 -41.66 -12.85 7.84
C PRO A 40 -40.60 -11.83 8.24
N ALA A 41 -41.06 -10.69 8.77
CA ALA A 41 -40.25 -9.54 9.12
C ALA A 41 -38.90 -9.99 9.72
N VAL A 42 -37.83 -9.84 8.94
CA VAL A 42 -36.47 -10.04 9.42
C VAL A 42 -36.24 -8.93 10.42
N GLN A 43 -36.39 -9.27 11.69
CA GLN A 43 -36.06 -8.42 12.82
C GLN A 43 -34.65 -7.89 12.57
N SER A 44 -34.57 -6.56 12.43
CA SER A 44 -33.32 -5.83 12.34
C SER A 44 -32.60 -5.96 13.68
N THR A 45 -31.92 -7.09 13.89
CA THR A 45 -30.88 -7.16 14.90
C THR A 45 -29.79 -6.22 14.42
N MET A 46 -29.60 -5.13 15.17
CA MET A 46 -28.46 -4.23 15.06
C MET A 46 -27.19 -5.04 15.28
N SER A 47 -26.75 -5.75 14.25
CA SER A 47 -25.47 -6.41 14.18
C SER A 47 -24.56 -5.46 13.42
N SER A 48 -23.46 -5.12 14.09
CA SER A 48 -22.22 -4.50 13.60
C SER A 48 -22.14 -4.17 12.09
N PRO A 49 -21.59 -2.99 11.69
CA PRO A 49 -21.35 -2.69 10.29
C PRO A 49 -20.60 -3.86 9.62
N PRO A 50 -20.95 -4.23 8.38
CA PRO A 50 -20.33 -5.34 7.70
C PRO A 50 -18.81 -5.15 7.72
N PRO A 51 -18.02 -6.22 7.92
CA PRO A 51 -16.57 -6.11 7.92
C PRO A 51 -16.15 -5.39 6.65
N MET A 52 -15.48 -4.23 6.78
CA MET A 52 -14.99 -3.47 5.62
C MET A 52 -14.29 -4.43 4.69
N GLN A 53 -14.88 -4.68 3.52
CA GLN A 53 -14.32 -5.58 2.54
C GLN A 53 -12.93 -5.03 2.18
N ASN A 54 -11.91 -5.86 2.39
CA ASN A 54 -10.54 -5.46 2.18
C ASN A 54 -10.33 -5.02 0.72
N ASN A 55 -9.96 -3.76 0.53
CA ASN A 55 -9.78 -3.16 -0.80
C ASN A 55 -8.32 -2.94 -1.17
N SER A 56 -7.37 -3.47 -0.39
CA SER A 56 -5.94 -3.33 -0.70
C SER A 56 -5.57 -3.96 -2.04
N GLY A 57 -4.59 -3.39 -2.72
CA GLY A 57 -4.13 -3.88 -4.03
C GLY A 57 -5.01 -3.49 -5.22
N HIS A 58 -6.13 -2.78 -5.02
CA HIS A 58 -6.98 -2.28 -6.13
C HIS A 58 -6.49 -0.95 -6.74
N GLY A 59 -5.18 -0.67 -6.64
CA GLY A 59 -4.58 0.54 -7.16
C GLY A 59 -5.20 1.79 -6.55
N LYS A 60 -5.39 2.84 -7.35
CA LYS A 60 -5.89 4.15 -6.88
C LYS A 60 -7.34 4.12 -6.35
N LEU A 61 -8.10 3.06 -6.62
CA LEU A 61 -9.46 2.87 -6.09
C LEU A 61 -9.45 2.36 -4.64
N ALA A 62 -8.30 1.86 -4.15
CA ALA A 62 -8.14 1.44 -2.78
C ALA A 62 -8.05 2.66 -1.85
N SER A 63 -9.10 2.90 -1.07
CA SER A 63 -9.09 3.91 -0.01
C SER A 63 -8.29 3.40 1.19
N LEU A 64 -7.34 4.20 1.67
CA LEU A 64 -6.59 3.87 2.88
C LEU A 64 -7.53 3.92 4.11
N PRO A 65 -7.65 2.82 4.88
CA PRO A 65 -8.40 2.82 6.12
C PRO A 65 -7.91 3.93 7.07
N PRO A 66 -8.80 4.66 7.77
CA PRO A 66 -8.40 5.77 8.64
C PRO A 66 -7.36 5.39 9.70
N GLN A 67 -7.39 4.15 10.20
CA GLN A 67 -6.45 3.65 11.21
C GLN A 67 -5.03 3.38 10.68
N LEU A 68 -4.84 3.45 9.35
CA LEU A 68 -3.56 3.31 8.68
C LEU A 68 -3.00 4.67 8.21
N GLN A 69 -3.73 5.76 8.42
CA GLN A 69 -3.23 7.10 8.16
C GLN A 69 -2.08 7.43 9.12
N GLY A 70 -1.10 8.18 8.60
CA GLY A 70 0.07 8.59 9.36
C GLY A 70 1.37 8.34 8.62
N TRP A 71 2.47 8.63 9.32
CA TRP A 71 3.81 8.57 8.76
C TRP A 71 4.32 7.13 8.60
N ASN A 72 4.95 6.85 7.46
CA ASN A 72 5.63 5.60 7.17
C ASN A 72 7.14 5.74 7.36
N TRP A 73 7.62 5.37 8.55
CA TRP A 73 9.04 5.40 8.88
C TRP A 73 9.89 4.46 8.02
N GLY A 74 9.34 3.32 7.60
CA GLY A 74 10.04 2.40 6.70
C GLY A 74 10.32 3.02 5.34
N ALA A 75 9.31 3.65 4.74
CA ALA A 75 9.43 4.36 3.46
C ALA A 75 10.40 5.53 3.54
N PHE A 76 10.38 6.29 4.64
CA PHE A 76 11.29 7.39 4.89
C PHE A 76 12.75 6.95 4.97
N PHE A 77 13.07 5.94 5.80
CA PHE A 77 14.46 5.51 6.00
C PHE A 77 15.03 4.65 4.87
N LEU A 78 14.20 3.81 4.24
CA LEU A 78 14.67 2.80 3.29
C LEU A 78 14.33 3.10 1.83
N THR A 79 13.59 4.19 1.57
CA THR A 79 13.33 4.76 0.24
C THR A 79 13.03 3.72 -0.85
N TRP A 80 13.93 3.54 -1.82
CA TRP A 80 13.77 2.62 -2.94
C TRP A 80 13.75 1.15 -2.52
N ILE A 81 14.47 0.76 -1.44
CA ILE A 81 14.47 -0.61 -0.90
C ILE A 81 13.08 -0.96 -0.38
N TRP A 82 12.49 -0.06 0.41
CA TRP A 82 11.10 -0.18 0.85
C TRP A 82 10.14 -0.15 -0.36
N GLY A 83 10.44 0.68 -1.37
CA GLY A 83 9.68 0.78 -2.61
C GLY A 83 9.55 -0.55 -3.34
N ILE A 84 10.65 -1.29 -3.52
CA ILE A 84 10.66 -2.63 -4.13
C ILE A 84 9.77 -3.59 -3.34
N GLY A 85 9.91 -3.64 -2.01
CA GLY A 85 9.13 -4.56 -1.16
C GLY A 85 7.62 -4.28 -1.12
N ASN A 86 7.20 -3.06 -1.48
CA ASN A 86 5.83 -2.57 -1.43
C ASN A 86 5.30 -2.12 -2.81
N ASN A 87 5.92 -2.56 -3.91
CA ASN A 87 5.52 -2.24 -5.29
C ASN A 87 5.33 -0.73 -5.56
N THR A 88 6.09 0.12 -4.86
CA THR A 88 5.97 1.58 -4.93
C THR A 88 7.11 2.17 -5.74
N TRP A 89 7.02 2.05 -7.07
CA TRP A 89 8.08 2.41 -8.02
C TRP A 89 8.43 3.90 -8.06
N ILE A 90 7.53 4.78 -7.63
CA ILE A 90 7.84 6.21 -7.47
C ILE A 90 8.97 6.46 -6.45
N ALA A 91 9.26 5.49 -5.57
CA ALA A 91 10.37 5.57 -4.63
C ALA A 91 11.75 5.69 -5.32
N PHE A 92 11.89 5.29 -6.58
CA PHE A 92 13.13 5.45 -7.35
C PHE A 92 13.45 6.91 -7.70
N LEU A 93 12.50 7.85 -7.56
CA LEU A 93 12.79 9.28 -7.68
C LEU A 93 13.82 9.78 -6.65
N THR A 94 14.05 9.01 -5.58
CA THR A 94 15.11 9.28 -4.59
C THR A 94 16.53 9.16 -5.15
N TRP A 95 16.71 8.58 -6.34
CA TRP A 95 18.01 8.52 -7.02
C TRP A 95 18.38 9.83 -7.73
N ILE A 96 17.43 10.75 -7.91
CA ILE A 96 17.68 12.07 -8.47
C ILE A 96 18.09 12.99 -7.29
N PRO A 97 19.34 13.49 -7.20
CA PRO A 97 19.87 14.09 -5.97
C PRO A 97 19.02 15.24 -5.40
N LEU A 98 18.59 16.17 -6.25
CA LEU A 98 17.79 17.33 -5.81
C LEU A 98 16.34 16.95 -5.47
N VAL A 99 15.77 15.97 -6.18
CA VAL A 99 14.41 15.48 -5.92
C VAL A 99 14.37 14.68 -4.62
N ASN A 100 15.46 13.98 -4.28
CA ASN A 100 15.56 13.15 -3.09
C ASN A 100 15.25 13.92 -1.81
N PHE A 101 15.74 15.16 -1.69
CA PHE A 101 15.50 16.01 -0.50
C PHE A 101 14.01 16.19 -0.18
N VAL A 102 13.15 16.21 -1.19
CA VAL A 102 11.68 16.31 -1.00
C VAL A 102 11.05 14.92 -0.99
N MET A 103 11.49 14.04 -1.89
CA MET A 103 10.85 12.74 -2.13
C MET A 103 10.89 11.83 -0.90
N ILE A 104 11.94 11.87 -0.07
CA ILE A 104 11.98 11.09 1.17
C ILE A 104 10.81 11.45 2.10
N PHE A 105 10.43 12.72 2.17
CA PHE A 105 9.30 13.17 2.99
C PHE A 105 7.97 12.80 2.36
N VAL A 106 7.86 12.85 1.02
CA VAL A 106 6.66 12.38 0.31
C VAL A 106 6.46 10.88 0.53
N LEU A 107 7.53 10.08 0.49
CA LEU A 107 7.50 8.66 0.82
C LEU A 107 7.07 8.42 2.28
N GLY A 108 7.59 9.21 3.22
CA GLY A 108 7.14 9.16 4.60
C GLY A 108 5.65 9.48 4.76
N ALA A 109 5.15 10.53 4.10
CA ALA A 109 3.77 10.97 4.23
C ALA A 109 2.76 10.06 3.52
N LYS A 110 3.08 9.58 2.30
CA LYS A 110 2.17 8.79 1.45
C LYS A 110 2.49 7.30 1.44
N GLY A 111 3.54 6.86 2.11
CA GLY A 111 4.02 5.47 2.05
C GLY A 111 2.96 4.45 2.44
N ASN A 112 2.15 4.73 3.47
CA ASN A 112 1.07 3.82 3.86
C ASN A 112 -0.01 3.70 2.78
N GLU A 113 -0.40 4.83 2.17
CA GLU A 113 -1.36 4.89 1.08
C GLU A 113 -0.86 4.11 -0.14
N TRP A 114 0.37 4.38 -0.58
CA TRP A 114 0.95 3.69 -1.73
C TRP A 114 1.14 2.19 -1.49
N ALA A 115 1.65 1.78 -0.33
CA ALA A 115 1.77 0.37 -0.01
C ALA A 115 0.42 -0.36 0.05
N TRP A 116 -0.63 0.33 0.52
CA TRP A 116 -1.99 -0.22 0.54
C TRP A 116 -2.59 -0.36 -0.86
N GLN A 117 -2.36 0.63 -1.73
CA GLN A 117 -2.86 0.65 -3.11
C GLN A 117 -2.13 -0.37 -4.00
N ASN A 118 -0.82 -0.53 -3.84
CA ASN A 118 0.03 -1.27 -4.77
C ASN A 118 0.13 -2.78 -4.49
N LYS A 119 -0.34 -3.24 -3.33
CA LYS A 119 -0.17 -4.62 -2.88
C LYS A 119 -1.37 -5.12 -2.09
N TYR A 120 -1.74 -6.38 -2.30
CA TYR A 120 -2.74 -7.05 -1.48
C TYR A 120 -2.18 -7.36 -0.09
N TRP A 121 -2.96 -7.05 0.94
CA TRP A 121 -2.69 -7.38 2.33
C TRP A 121 -3.80 -8.28 2.86
N GLN A 122 -3.53 -9.23 3.76
CA GLN A 122 -4.59 -10.07 4.31
C GLN A 122 -5.59 -9.30 5.19
N GLY A 123 -5.16 -8.15 5.72
CA GLY A 123 -5.98 -7.26 6.53
C GLY A 123 -5.13 -6.14 7.16
N ILE A 124 -5.78 -5.28 7.92
CA ILE A 124 -5.15 -4.14 8.60
C ILE A 124 -4.01 -4.58 9.54
N GLU A 125 -4.22 -5.64 10.32
CA GLU A 125 -3.20 -6.12 11.26
C GLU A 125 -1.98 -6.71 10.56
N HIS A 126 -2.21 -7.44 9.45
CA HIS A 126 -1.13 -7.93 8.61
C HIS A 126 -0.29 -6.79 8.05
N PHE A 127 -0.94 -5.72 7.56
CA PHE A 127 -0.28 -4.52 7.06
C PHE A 127 0.55 -3.83 8.16
N LYS A 128 -0.05 -3.54 9.32
CA LYS A 128 0.62 -2.88 10.45
C LYS A 128 1.85 -3.64 10.91
N ARG A 129 1.74 -4.97 11.05
CA ARG A 129 2.85 -5.84 11.44
C ARG A 129 4.03 -5.70 10.48
N VAL A 130 3.77 -5.77 9.17
CA VAL A 130 4.83 -5.67 8.15
C VAL A 130 5.42 -4.26 8.09
N GLN A 131 4.61 -3.21 8.09
CA GLN A 131 5.13 -1.83 8.10
C GLN A 131 5.91 -1.50 9.38
N LYS A 132 5.54 -2.08 10.52
CA LYS A 132 6.34 -1.97 11.76
C LYS A 132 7.72 -2.62 11.60
N LEU A 133 7.82 -3.78 10.96
CA LEU A 133 9.12 -4.40 10.67
C LEU A 133 9.96 -3.52 9.74
N TRP A 134 9.37 -2.95 8.69
CA TRP A 134 10.05 -2.00 7.82
C TRP A 134 10.56 -0.77 8.59
N ALA A 135 9.77 -0.22 9.50
CA ALA A 135 10.18 0.90 10.34
C ALA A 135 11.34 0.55 11.27
N ILE A 136 11.30 -0.62 11.92
CA ILE A 136 12.36 -1.10 12.81
C ILE A 136 13.67 -1.27 12.02
N TRP A 137 13.64 -2.03 10.92
CA TRP A 137 14.85 -2.24 10.11
C TRP A 137 15.37 -0.94 9.50
N GLY A 138 14.49 -0.06 9.05
CA GLY A 138 14.88 1.26 8.55
C GLY A 138 15.60 2.10 9.59
N PHE A 139 15.06 2.13 10.81
CA PHE A 139 15.69 2.86 11.92
C PHE A 139 17.03 2.25 12.35
N VAL A 140 17.11 0.92 12.45
CA VAL A 140 18.36 0.23 12.79
C VAL A 140 19.45 0.52 11.76
N LEU A 141 19.14 0.38 10.47
CA LEU A 141 20.11 0.65 9.39
C LEU A 141 20.50 2.14 9.33
N PHE A 142 19.57 3.05 9.63
CA PHE A 142 19.87 4.48 9.74
C PHE A 142 20.88 4.78 10.86
N LEU A 143 20.70 4.20 12.05
CA LEU A 143 21.65 4.38 13.16
C LEU A 143 23.03 3.79 12.84
N ILE A 144 23.07 2.62 12.20
CA ILE A 144 24.31 2.02 11.72
C ILE A 144 24.99 2.96 10.70
N GLY A 145 24.23 3.53 9.76
CA GLY A 145 24.74 4.49 8.78
C GLY A 145 25.33 5.75 9.43
N ILE A 146 24.65 6.32 10.44
CA ILE A 146 25.19 7.45 11.21
C ILE A 146 26.50 7.07 11.90
N LEU A 147 26.56 5.91 12.56
CA LEU A 147 27.77 5.45 13.22
C LEU A 147 28.94 5.34 12.23
N PHE A 148 28.72 4.71 11.07
CA PHE A 148 29.73 4.63 10.02
C PHE A 148 30.16 6.01 9.50
N ALA A 149 29.22 6.92 9.27
CA ALA A 149 29.54 8.28 8.82
C ALA A 149 30.41 9.04 9.84
N VAL A 150 30.09 8.94 11.12
CA VAL A 150 30.90 9.54 12.21
C VAL A 150 32.30 8.96 12.24
N ILE A 151 32.44 7.63 12.15
CA ILE A 151 33.75 6.96 12.11
C ILE A 151 34.58 7.47 10.91
N ILE A 152 33.98 7.55 9.73
CA ILE A 152 34.64 8.06 8.51
C ILE A 152 35.11 9.51 8.71
N ILE A 153 34.26 10.37 9.25
CA ILE A 153 34.60 11.78 9.52
C ILE A 153 35.77 11.89 10.51
N VAL A 154 35.76 11.11 11.59
CA VAL A 154 36.82 11.10 12.60
C VAL A 154 38.15 10.61 12.00
N VAL A 155 38.13 9.52 11.23
CA VAL A 155 39.33 8.99 10.56
C VAL A 155 39.87 9.97 9.54
N ALA A 156 39.01 10.58 8.72
CA ALA A 156 39.42 11.60 7.75
C ALA A 156 40.03 12.83 8.43
N ALA A 157 39.42 13.32 9.51
CA ALA A 157 39.95 14.45 10.27
C ALA A 157 41.32 14.13 10.90
N ALA A 158 41.50 12.92 11.46
CA ALA A 158 42.78 12.48 12.01
C ALA A 158 43.87 12.40 10.92
N ALA A 159 43.56 11.85 9.74
CA ALA A 159 44.48 11.77 8.61
C ALA A 159 44.89 13.16 8.08
N VAL A 160 43.94 14.09 7.99
CA VAL A 160 44.21 15.49 7.62
C VAL A 160 45.12 16.16 8.65
N ASN A 161 44.83 16.03 9.95
CA ASN A 161 45.66 16.58 11.01
C ASN A 161 47.08 15.98 11.03
N SER A 162 47.26 14.68 10.73
CA SER A 162 48.60 14.10 10.62
C SER A 162 49.41 14.67 9.46
N ASN A 163 48.78 15.00 8.33
CA ASN A 163 49.47 15.59 7.17
C ASN A 163 49.95 17.03 7.41
N TYR A 164 49.33 17.78 8.32
CA TYR A 164 49.75 19.14 8.68
C TYR A 164 50.85 19.20 9.75
N ARG A 165 51.23 18.05 10.34
CA ARG A 165 52.25 17.97 11.40
C ARG A 165 53.65 17.60 10.89
N TYR A 166 53.81 17.42 9.59
CA TYR A 166 55.09 17.27 8.89
C TYR A 166 55.36 18.50 8.03
#